data_AF-A0A0G1ZJU4-F1
#
_entry.id   AF-A0A0G1ZJU4-F1
#
_cell.length_a   1.000
_cell.length_b   1.000
_cell.length_c   1.000
_cell.angle_alpha   90.00
_cell.angle_beta   90.00
_cell.angle_gamma   90.00
#
_symmetry.space_group_name_H-M   'P 1'
#
loop_
_entity.id
_entity.type
_entity.pdbx_description
1 polymer ?
#
loop_
_entity_poly.entity_id
_entity_poly.type
_entity_poly.pdbx_seq_one_letter_code
_entity_poly.pdbx_strand_id
1 'polypeptide(L)'
;MKKFLAFLVLAAILITMFAGCGNSGKIEPQATTNNSTESVAKVSASQYPKASELPHYTVGVVIHTTTDFLCSKLKKYLDYLGENFNVSFEFNIIPSFADDVYLGAIQDLCSKGVDGIIATNFSGQAILQGLKICEENQVYLGIGFSQVDPKISEQAIKNPYYVGSSYEDDFNATVLRSPSWEWNIAPSQLMPQAEPAR
;
A
#
# COMPACT_ATOMS: atom_id res chain seq x y z
N MET A 1 -43.75 -4.46 16.00
CA MET A 1 -43.03 -5.74 16.21
C MET A 1 -42.17 -6.11 14.99
N LYS A 2 -41.19 -5.27 14.63
CA LYS A 2 -40.15 -5.61 13.62
C LYS A 2 -38.76 -5.01 13.93
N LYS A 3 -38.63 -4.27 15.05
CA LYS A 3 -37.38 -3.66 15.51
C LYS A 3 -36.74 -4.39 16.71
N PHE A 4 -37.41 -5.42 17.24
CA PHE A 4 -36.93 -6.24 18.35
C PHE A 4 -36.38 -7.61 17.91
N LEU A 5 -36.39 -7.90 16.61
CA LEU A 5 -35.87 -9.16 16.06
C LEU A 5 -34.40 -9.07 15.61
N ALA A 6 -33.87 -7.84 15.44
CA ALA A 6 -32.48 -7.62 15.04
C ALA A 6 -31.48 -7.67 16.23
N PHE A 7 -31.95 -7.48 17.47
CA PHE A 7 -31.09 -7.54 18.66
C PHE A 7 -30.85 -8.97 19.19
N LEU A 8 -31.63 -9.95 18.74
CA LEU A 8 -31.58 -11.32 19.26
C LEU A 8 -30.62 -12.24 18.48
N VAL A 9 -30.11 -11.78 17.32
CA VAL A 9 -29.11 -12.52 16.51
C VAL A 9 -27.67 -12.09 16.83
N LEU A 10 -27.47 -10.87 17.35
CA LEU A 10 -26.14 -10.34 17.70
C LEU A 10 -25.61 -10.86 19.06
N ALA A 11 -26.47 -11.48 19.88
CA ALA A 11 -26.10 -12.01 21.19
C ALA A 11 -25.70 -13.51 21.18
N ALA A 12 -25.82 -14.21 20.04
CA ALA A 12 -25.61 -15.66 19.96
C ALA A 12 -24.20 -16.10 19.49
N ILE A 13 -23.32 -15.16 19.14
CA ILE A 13 -22.00 -15.47 18.54
C ILE A 13 -20.84 -15.33 19.55
N LEU A 14 -21.10 -14.91 20.79
CA LEU A 14 -20.05 -14.63 21.79
C LEU A 14 -19.77 -15.74 22.82
N ILE A 15 -20.25 -16.98 22.63
CA ILE A 15 -20.18 -18.03 23.69
C ILE A 15 -19.37 -19.29 23.29
N THR A 16 -18.46 -19.25 22.32
CA THR A 16 -17.69 -20.48 21.94
C THR A 16 -16.16 -20.39 22.01
N MET A 17 -15.58 -19.45 22.75
CA MET A 17 -14.11 -19.30 22.81
C MET A 17 -13.45 -19.58 24.17
N PHE A 18 -14.12 -20.21 25.13
CA PHE A 18 -13.46 -20.65 26.38
C PHE A 18 -13.96 -22.02 26.87
N ALA A 19 -13.46 -23.09 26.26
CA ALA A 19 -13.43 -24.43 26.84
C ALA A 19 -12.36 -25.29 26.16
N GLY A 20 -11.13 -25.23 26.66
CA GLY A 20 -10.01 -26.04 26.18
C GLY A 20 -8.91 -26.10 27.23
N CYS A 21 -9.17 -26.80 28.32
CA CYS A 21 -8.21 -27.08 29.39
C CYS A 21 -7.52 -28.43 29.12
N GLY A 22 -6.21 -28.49 29.33
CA GLY A 22 -5.53 -29.74 29.71
C GLY A 22 -4.44 -30.23 28.77
N ASN A 23 -3.18 -29.91 29.09
CA ASN A 23 -2.28 -30.92 29.64
C ASN A 23 -1.08 -30.25 30.33
N SER A 24 -1.03 -30.33 31.66
CA SER A 24 0.10 -29.88 32.47
C SER A 24 1.20 -30.94 32.46
N GLY A 25 2.20 -30.76 31.60
CA GLY A 25 3.49 -31.42 31.70
C GLY A 25 4.50 -30.51 32.39
N LYS A 26 4.98 -30.91 33.57
CA LYS A 26 6.07 -30.26 34.32
C LYS A 26 7.36 -30.23 33.49
N ILE A 27 8.02 -29.08 33.38
CA ILE A 27 9.47 -29.00 33.11
C ILE A 27 10.08 -27.82 33.89
N GLU A 28 11.02 -28.14 34.79
CA GLU A 28 11.94 -27.24 35.52
C GLU A 28 13.06 -26.77 34.56
N PRO A 29 13.72 -25.62 34.77
CA PRO A 29 14.49 -24.96 33.74
C PRO A 29 15.91 -25.53 33.61
N GLN A 30 16.30 -25.91 32.39
CA GLN A 30 17.71 -26.07 32.02
C GLN A 30 18.13 -24.92 31.10
N ALA A 31 19.10 -24.14 31.58
CA ALA A 31 19.93 -23.30 30.74
C ALA A 31 20.82 -24.19 29.87
N THR A 32 20.86 -23.98 28.55
CA THR A 32 22.08 -24.14 27.73
C THR A 32 21.94 -23.38 26.42
N THR A 33 22.95 -22.55 26.18
CA THR A 33 23.40 -21.89 24.95
C THR A 33 23.27 -22.75 23.68
N ASN A 34 22.97 -22.16 22.52
CA ASN A 34 23.77 -22.25 21.28
C ASN A 34 23.01 -21.84 20.01
N ASN A 35 23.63 -20.93 19.26
CA ASN A 35 23.59 -20.69 17.81
C ASN A 35 22.32 -21.08 17.03
N SER A 36 21.50 -20.07 16.74
CA SER A 36 20.56 -20.13 15.61
C SER A 36 21.22 -19.55 14.37
N THR A 37 21.87 -20.42 13.60
CA THR A 37 22.01 -20.21 12.15
C THR A 37 20.62 -20.49 11.57
N GLU A 38 19.86 -19.45 11.26
CA GLU A 38 18.55 -19.58 10.62
C GLU A 38 18.73 -20.20 9.22
N SER A 39 18.46 -21.50 9.13
CA SER A 39 18.20 -22.16 7.87
C SER A 39 16.86 -21.63 7.32
N VAL A 40 16.91 -20.79 6.30
CA VAL A 40 15.74 -20.39 5.52
C VAL A 40 15.18 -21.66 4.88
N ALA A 41 14.07 -22.16 5.41
CA ALA A 41 13.38 -23.31 4.86
C ALA A 41 13.01 -23.02 3.40
N LYS A 42 13.52 -23.83 2.46
CA LYS A 42 13.06 -23.85 1.07
C LYS A 42 11.59 -24.28 1.07
N VAL A 43 10.68 -23.32 1.06
CA VAL A 43 9.27 -23.57 0.76
C VAL A 43 9.20 -24.06 -0.69
N SER A 44 8.78 -25.31 -0.89
CA SER A 44 8.59 -25.86 -2.23
C SER A 44 7.41 -25.15 -2.91
N ALA A 45 7.60 -24.70 -4.15
CA ALA A 45 6.61 -23.97 -4.94
C ALA A 45 5.28 -24.74 -5.16
N SER A 46 5.23 -26.03 -4.83
CA SER A 46 4.06 -26.91 -4.93
C SER A 46 2.99 -26.69 -3.85
N GLN A 47 3.16 -25.71 -2.96
CA GLN A 47 2.26 -25.50 -1.81
C GLN A 47 1.27 -24.33 -2.00
N TYR A 48 1.35 -23.61 -3.13
CA TYR A 48 0.42 -22.52 -3.46
C TYR A 48 -0.54 -22.94 -4.58
N PRO A 49 -1.82 -22.52 -4.51
CA PRO A 49 -2.78 -22.74 -5.59
C PRO A 49 -2.27 -22.08 -6.89
N LYS A 50 -2.69 -22.61 -8.03
CA LYS A 50 -2.35 -21.99 -9.32
C LYS A 50 -3.03 -20.63 -9.41
N ALA A 51 -2.40 -19.67 -10.08
CA ALA A 51 -2.97 -18.34 -10.27
C ALA A 51 -4.41 -18.40 -10.80
N SER A 52 -4.69 -19.23 -11.81
CA SER A 52 -6.02 -19.42 -12.39
C SER A 52 -7.10 -19.93 -11.44
N GLU A 53 -6.72 -20.44 -10.27
CA GLU A 53 -7.65 -20.92 -9.23
C GLU A 53 -7.97 -19.84 -8.19
N LEU A 54 -7.24 -18.71 -8.21
CA LEU A 54 -7.50 -17.55 -7.35
C LEU A 54 -8.60 -16.67 -7.96
N PRO A 55 -9.29 -15.83 -7.17
CA PRO A 55 -10.20 -14.81 -7.71
C PRO A 55 -9.49 -13.90 -8.72
N HIS A 56 -10.23 -13.48 -9.74
CA HIS A 56 -9.73 -12.50 -10.72
C HIS A 56 -9.98 -11.08 -10.20
N TYR A 57 -8.99 -10.21 -10.34
CA TYR A 57 -9.12 -8.79 -10.01
C TYR A 57 -8.68 -7.91 -11.18
N THR A 58 -9.32 -6.75 -11.34
CA THR A 58 -8.90 -5.72 -12.30
C THR A 58 -8.41 -4.50 -11.54
N VAL A 59 -7.20 -4.04 -11.85
CA VAL A 59 -6.59 -2.88 -11.21
C VAL A 59 -6.40 -1.75 -12.22
N GLY A 60 -7.02 -0.61 -11.95
CA GLY A 60 -6.79 0.62 -12.68
C GLY A 60 -5.44 1.25 -12.33
N VAL A 61 -4.76 1.85 -13.31
CA VAL A 61 -3.47 2.51 -13.12
C VAL A 61 -3.54 3.91 -13.71
N VAL A 62 -3.56 4.93 -12.85
CA VAL A 62 -3.50 6.34 -13.28
C VAL A 62 -2.03 6.74 -13.36
N ILE A 63 -1.54 7.06 -14.56
CA ILE A 63 -0.11 7.31 -14.83
C ILE A 63 0.10 8.34 -15.94
N HIS A 64 1.18 9.13 -15.92
CA HIS A 64 1.42 10.16 -16.95
C HIS A 64 2.01 9.59 -18.26
N THR A 65 2.68 8.44 -18.20
CA THR A 65 3.25 7.76 -19.37
C THR A 65 3.56 6.30 -19.06
N THR A 66 3.86 5.51 -20.08
CA THR A 66 4.36 4.13 -19.92
C THR A 66 5.72 3.92 -20.58
N THR A 67 6.33 4.98 -21.10
CA THR A 67 7.51 4.88 -21.98
C THR A 67 8.77 5.49 -21.39
N ASP A 68 8.67 6.33 -20.35
CA ASP A 68 9.85 6.84 -19.67
C ASP A 68 10.58 5.74 -18.87
N PHE A 69 11.75 6.06 -18.33
CA PHE A 69 12.57 5.07 -17.65
C PHE A 69 11.88 4.43 -16.45
N LEU A 70 11.21 5.21 -15.60
CA LEU A 70 10.58 4.71 -14.38
C LEU A 70 9.27 3.97 -14.71
N CYS A 71 8.39 4.61 -15.47
CA CYS A 71 7.07 4.09 -15.80
C CYS A 71 7.13 2.88 -16.72
N SER A 72 8.11 2.79 -17.63
CA SER A 72 8.28 1.57 -18.44
C SER A 72 8.71 0.36 -17.60
N LYS A 73 9.42 0.59 -16.48
CA LYS A 73 9.77 -0.47 -15.54
C LYS A 73 8.57 -0.88 -14.71
N LEU A 74 7.81 0.09 -14.17
CA LEU A 74 6.54 -0.19 -13.51
C LEU A 74 5.63 -1.02 -14.42
N LYS A 75 5.42 -0.58 -15.67
CA LYS A 75 4.57 -1.31 -16.60
C LYS A 75 5.08 -2.73 -16.87
N LYS A 76 6.38 -2.95 -17.04
CA LYS A 76 6.94 -4.31 -17.17
C LYS A 76 6.66 -5.20 -15.97
N TYR A 77 6.72 -4.65 -14.75
CA TYR A 77 6.35 -5.40 -13.55
C TYR A 77 4.86 -5.71 -13.51
N LEU A 78 3.98 -4.75 -13.85
CA LEU A 78 2.54 -4.98 -13.90
C LEU A 78 2.16 -5.99 -15.00
N ASP A 79 2.81 -5.92 -16.17
CA ASP A 79 2.64 -6.90 -17.25
C ASP A 79 3.04 -8.30 -16.77
N TYR A 80 4.19 -8.44 -16.10
CA TYR A 80 4.60 -9.70 -15.47
C TYR A 80 3.58 -10.20 -14.45
N LEU A 81 3.04 -9.31 -13.60
CA LEU A 81 2.01 -9.69 -12.64
C LEU A 81 0.73 -10.17 -13.35
N GLY A 82 0.29 -9.49 -14.40
CA GLY A 82 -0.90 -9.89 -15.15
C GLY A 82 -0.73 -11.22 -15.91
N GLU A 83 0.49 -11.54 -16.35
CA GLU A 83 0.79 -12.83 -17.00
C GLU A 83 0.86 -13.99 -16.01
N ASN A 84 1.29 -13.74 -14.76
CA ASN A 84 1.63 -14.79 -13.81
C ASN A 84 0.64 -14.92 -12.64
N PHE A 85 -0.22 -13.92 -12.44
CA PHE A 85 -1.26 -13.88 -11.41
C PHE A 85 -2.62 -13.62 -12.06
N ASN A 86 -3.71 -13.95 -11.36
CA ASN A 86 -5.06 -13.75 -11.90
C ASN A 86 -5.53 -12.30 -11.73
N VAL A 87 -4.83 -11.38 -12.38
CA VAL A 87 -5.07 -9.93 -12.29
C VAL A 87 -4.94 -9.27 -13.67
N SER A 88 -5.79 -8.30 -13.96
CA SER A 88 -5.72 -7.46 -15.17
C SER A 88 -5.39 -6.01 -14.80
N PHE A 89 -4.72 -5.28 -15.69
CA PHE A 89 -4.37 -3.88 -15.47
C PHE A 89 -4.94 -2.95 -16.55
N GLU A 90 -5.65 -1.91 -16.12
CA GLU A 90 -6.28 -0.90 -16.97
C GLU A 90 -5.56 0.44 -16.83
N PHE A 91 -4.78 0.83 -17.84
CA PHE A 91 -4.00 2.07 -17.79
C PHE A 91 -4.84 3.28 -18.22
N ASN A 92 -4.89 4.30 -17.37
CA ASN A 92 -5.43 5.61 -17.67
C ASN A 92 -4.28 6.62 -17.74
N ILE A 93 -3.91 7.02 -18.96
CA ILE A 93 -2.78 7.91 -19.20
C ILE A 93 -3.22 9.37 -19.07
N ILE A 94 -2.75 10.06 -18.03
CA ILE A 94 -3.15 11.45 -17.73
C ILE A 94 -2.26 12.47 -18.45
N PRO A 95 -2.83 13.57 -18.97
CA PRO A 95 -2.07 14.59 -19.70
C PRO A 95 -1.33 15.59 -18.80
N SER A 96 -1.66 15.66 -17.51
CA SER A 96 -1.04 16.57 -16.54
C SER A 96 -1.26 16.08 -15.11
N PHE A 97 -0.55 16.67 -14.16
CA PHE A 97 -0.63 16.34 -12.73
C PHE A 97 -1.66 17.16 -11.95
N ALA A 98 -2.65 17.76 -12.62
CA ALA A 98 -3.68 18.55 -11.97
C ALA A 98 -4.67 17.67 -11.19
N ASP A 99 -5.15 18.15 -10.05
CA ASP A 99 -6.03 17.39 -9.16
C ASP A 99 -7.32 16.92 -9.84
N ASP A 100 -7.95 17.78 -10.63
CA ASP A 100 -9.18 17.48 -11.37
C ASP A 100 -8.97 16.39 -12.43
N VAL A 101 -7.79 16.35 -13.05
CA VAL A 101 -7.40 15.29 -13.99
C VAL A 101 -7.28 13.94 -13.28
N TYR A 102 -6.67 13.90 -12.09
CA TYR A 102 -6.61 12.67 -11.28
C TYR A 102 -8.00 12.20 -10.84
N LEU A 103 -8.83 13.11 -10.34
CA LEU A 103 -10.17 12.77 -9.86
C LEU A 103 -11.05 12.26 -11.01
N GLY A 104 -10.95 12.88 -12.20
CA GLY A 104 -11.60 12.39 -13.42
C GLY A 104 -11.11 11.00 -13.81
N ALA A 105 -9.79 10.78 -13.81
CA ALA A 105 -9.23 9.46 -14.14
C ALA A 105 -9.66 8.35 -13.17
N ILE A 106 -9.76 8.67 -11.87
CA ILE A 106 -10.28 7.77 -10.84
C ILE A 106 -11.76 7.47 -11.10
N GLN A 107 -12.58 8.49 -11.36
CA GLN A 107 -14.01 8.32 -11.66
C GLN A 107 -14.25 7.44 -12.90
N ASP A 108 -13.44 7.63 -13.95
CA ASP A 108 -13.50 6.83 -15.17
C ASP A 108 -13.15 5.37 -14.90
N LEU A 109 -12.12 5.10 -14.11
CA LEU A 109 -11.72 3.74 -13.72
C LEU A 109 -12.78 3.07 -12.84
N CYS A 110 -13.34 3.78 -11.85
CA CYS A 110 -14.48 3.28 -11.07
C CYS A 110 -15.67 2.91 -11.97
N SER A 111 -15.97 3.73 -12.98
CA SER A 111 -17.06 3.48 -13.94
C SER A 111 -16.82 2.25 -14.83
N LYS A 112 -15.56 1.83 -15.00
CA LYS A 112 -15.18 0.58 -15.68
C LYS A 112 -15.28 -0.66 -14.76
N GLY A 113 -15.56 -0.48 -13.48
CA GLY A 113 -15.72 -1.58 -12.51
C GLY A 113 -14.41 -2.24 -12.09
N VAL A 114 -13.32 -1.47 -12.00
CA VAL A 114 -12.07 -1.97 -11.43
C VAL A 114 -12.21 -2.24 -9.92
N ASP A 115 -11.49 -3.23 -9.40
CA ASP A 115 -11.49 -3.59 -7.97
C ASP A 115 -10.57 -2.68 -7.15
N GLY A 116 -9.53 -2.14 -7.77
CA GLY A 116 -8.59 -1.23 -7.13
C GLY A 116 -7.93 -0.28 -8.12
N ILE A 117 -7.36 0.81 -7.62
CA ILE A 117 -6.66 1.83 -8.39
C ILE A 117 -5.30 2.10 -7.77
N ILE A 118 -4.27 2.13 -8.61
CA ILE A 118 -2.95 2.67 -8.27
C ILE A 118 -2.86 4.06 -8.95
N ALA A 119 -2.83 5.12 -8.14
CA ALA A 119 -2.65 6.48 -8.64
C ALA A 119 -1.20 6.93 -8.44
N THR A 120 -0.42 7.04 -9.52
CA THR A 120 0.98 7.44 -9.43
C THR A 120 1.11 8.96 -9.33
N ASN A 121 2.03 9.48 -8.53
CA ASN A 121 2.30 10.92 -8.34
C ASN A 121 1.10 11.72 -7.82
N PHE A 122 0.05 11.05 -7.33
CA PHE A 122 -1.12 11.70 -6.75
C PHE A 122 -0.84 12.12 -5.31
N SER A 123 -1.08 13.40 -5.00
CA SER A 123 -0.62 14.00 -3.74
C SER A 123 -1.59 15.07 -3.22
N GLY A 124 -1.28 15.61 -2.04
CA GLY A 124 -2.02 16.72 -1.46
C GLY A 124 -3.43 16.35 -0.99
N GLN A 125 -4.27 17.36 -0.77
CA GLN A 125 -5.62 17.20 -0.21
C GLN A 125 -6.57 16.43 -1.13
N ALA A 126 -6.31 16.43 -2.43
CA ALA A 126 -7.10 15.70 -3.42
C ALA A 126 -7.15 14.19 -3.16
N ILE A 127 -6.15 13.61 -2.46
CA ILE A 127 -6.18 12.20 -2.02
C ILE A 127 -7.46 11.87 -1.25
N LEU A 128 -7.91 12.75 -0.35
CA LEU A 128 -9.14 12.50 0.43
C LEU A 128 -10.39 12.53 -0.46
N GLN A 129 -10.39 13.36 -1.51
CA GLN A 129 -11.48 13.42 -2.48
C GLN A 129 -11.49 12.16 -3.37
N GLY A 130 -10.31 11.72 -3.83
CA GLY A 130 -10.15 10.47 -4.56
C GLY A 130 -10.60 9.26 -3.73
N LEU A 131 -10.21 9.21 -2.45
CA LEU A 131 -10.66 8.18 -1.51
C LEU A 131 -12.18 8.18 -1.34
N LYS A 132 -12.80 9.36 -1.25
CA LYS A 132 -14.26 9.46 -1.17
C LYS A 132 -14.93 8.88 -2.42
N ILE A 133 -14.43 9.19 -3.63
CA ILE A 133 -14.94 8.62 -4.88
C ILE A 133 -14.79 7.09 -4.86
N CYS A 134 -13.62 6.60 -4.49
CA CYS A 134 -13.31 5.18 -4.37
C CYS A 134 -14.24 4.47 -3.37
N GLU A 135 -14.46 5.04 -2.18
CA GLU A 135 -15.37 4.51 -1.16
C GLU A 135 -16.81 4.42 -1.66
N GLU A 136 -17.31 5.47 -2.32
CA GLU A 136 -18.66 5.51 -2.89
C GLU A 136 -18.87 4.45 -3.99
N ASN A 137 -17.79 4.03 -4.65
CA ASN A 137 -17.81 3.00 -5.71
C ASN A 137 -17.28 1.64 -5.24
N GLN A 138 -16.94 1.50 -3.96
CA GLN A 138 -16.37 0.30 -3.37
C GLN A 138 -15.06 -0.19 -4.02
N VAL A 139 -14.21 0.75 -4.45
CA VAL A 139 -12.93 0.50 -5.12
C VAL A 139 -11.77 0.84 -4.18
N TYR A 140 -10.74 0.01 -4.11
CA TYR A 140 -9.56 0.33 -3.30
C TYR A 140 -8.64 1.36 -3.97
N LEU A 141 -7.95 2.20 -3.19
CA LEU A 141 -7.02 3.21 -3.69
C LEU A 141 -5.65 3.07 -3.02
N GLY A 142 -4.62 2.86 -3.85
CA GLY A 142 -3.22 2.93 -3.47
C GLY A 142 -2.51 4.09 -4.16
N ILE A 143 -1.55 4.70 -3.47
CA ILE A 143 -0.80 5.86 -3.98
C ILE A 143 0.62 5.42 -4.33
N GLY A 144 0.98 5.53 -5.61
CA GLY A 144 2.33 5.24 -6.09
C GLY A 144 3.16 6.52 -6.28
N PHE A 145 4.48 6.43 -6.11
CA PHE A 145 5.43 7.53 -6.36
C PHE A 145 5.06 8.84 -5.66
N SER A 146 4.43 8.76 -4.50
CA SER A 146 4.05 9.95 -3.73
C SER A 146 3.83 9.64 -2.26
N GLN A 147 4.05 10.65 -1.44
CA GLN A 147 3.83 10.60 -0.01
C GLN A 147 2.48 11.22 0.34
N VAL A 148 1.73 10.56 1.22
CA VAL A 148 0.54 11.17 1.82
C VAL A 148 0.98 12.21 2.85
N ASP A 149 0.48 13.44 2.71
CA ASP A 149 0.77 14.54 3.64
C ASP A 149 0.45 14.11 5.08
N PRO A 150 1.37 14.28 6.05
CA PRO A 150 1.12 13.99 7.46
C PRO A 150 -0.18 14.58 8.01
N LYS A 151 -0.63 15.73 7.49
CA LYS A 151 -1.89 16.40 7.88
C LYS A 151 -3.14 15.60 7.54
N ILE A 152 -3.10 14.75 6.50
CA ILE A 152 -4.23 13.94 6.06
C ILE A 152 -4.02 12.43 6.25
N SER A 153 -2.79 12.02 6.60
CA SER A 153 -2.40 10.62 6.72
C SER A 153 -3.29 9.83 7.68
N GLU A 154 -3.61 10.39 8.86
CA GLU A 154 -4.49 9.72 9.83
C GLU A 154 -5.90 9.50 9.25
N GLN A 155 -6.44 10.46 8.51
CA GLN A 155 -7.74 10.35 7.88
C GLN A 155 -7.72 9.33 6.73
N ALA A 156 -6.65 9.32 5.93
CA ALA A 156 -6.47 8.34 4.86
C ALA A 156 -6.39 6.91 5.42
N ILE A 157 -5.56 6.67 6.43
CA ILE A 157 -5.36 5.35 7.06
C ILE A 157 -6.66 4.82 7.71
N LYS A 158 -7.51 5.69 8.23
CA LYS A 158 -8.81 5.30 8.78
C LYS A 158 -9.83 4.90 7.72
N ASN A 159 -9.63 5.28 6.45
CA ASN A 159 -10.54 4.90 5.37
C ASN A 159 -10.27 3.44 4.96
N PRO A 160 -11.28 2.54 4.99
CA PRO A 160 -11.09 1.12 4.68
C PRO A 160 -10.72 0.85 3.21
N TYR A 161 -10.93 1.81 2.31
CA TYR A 161 -10.56 1.69 0.90
C TYR A 161 -9.14 2.18 0.60
N TYR A 162 -8.44 2.78 1.57
CA TYR A 162 -7.04 3.15 1.40
C TYR A 162 -6.13 1.96 1.68
N VAL A 163 -5.30 1.57 0.71
CA VAL A 163 -4.39 0.42 0.83
C VAL A 163 -2.93 0.81 1.06
N GLY A 164 -2.65 2.11 1.17
CA GLY A 164 -1.32 2.63 1.48
C GLY A 164 -0.68 3.42 0.35
N SER A 165 0.55 3.87 0.61
CA SER A 165 1.36 4.66 -0.32
C SER A 165 2.80 4.18 -0.36
N SER A 166 3.43 4.29 -1.53
CA SER A 166 4.86 4.05 -1.71
C SER A 166 5.51 5.28 -2.34
N TYR A 167 6.66 5.70 -1.81
CA TYR A 167 7.47 6.80 -2.33
C TYR A 167 8.96 6.51 -2.13
N GLU A 168 9.83 7.12 -2.94
CA GLU A 168 11.28 7.02 -2.75
C GLU A 168 11.76 7.81 -1.53
N ASP A 169 12.58 7.18 -0.67
CA ASP A 169 13.31 7.88 0.38
C ASP A 169 14.65 8.39 -0.17
N ASP A 170 14.58 9.51 -0.90
CA ASP A 170 15.75 10.12 -1.54
C ASP A 170 16.84 10.52 -0.55
N PHE A 171 16.45 10.87 0.68
CA PHE A 171 17.39 11.25 1.74
C PHE A 171 18.29 10.06 2.12
N ASN A 172 17.69 8.93 2.45
CA ASN A 172 18.46 7.73 2.79
C ASN A 172 19.15 7.12 1.55
N ALA A 173 18.55 7.24 0.36
CA ALA A 173 19.18 6.79 -0.88
C ALA A 173 20.47 7.56 -1.20
N THR A 174 20.53 8.85 -0.85
CA THR A 174 21.71 9.70 -1.06
C THR A 174 22.83 9.36 -0.07
N VAL A 175 22.50 9.16 1.21
CA VAL A 175 23.48 8.83 2.27
C VAL A 175 24.18 7.48 2.01
N LEU A 176 23.49 6.51 1.39
CA LEU A 176 24.07 5.21 1.03
C LEU A 176 25.00 5.26 -0.20
N ARG A 177 24.96 6.32 -1.01
CA ARG A 177 25.80 6.47 -2.22
C ARG A 177 26.97 7.41 -2.07
N SER A 178 26.98 8.31 -1.08
CA SER A 178 28.17 9.10 -0.78
C SER A 178 29.10 8.29 0.12
N PRO A 179 30.34 7.96 -0.29
CA PRO A 179 31.28 7.35 0.62
C PRO A 179 31.51 8.27 1.83
N SER A 180 31.59 7.67 3.02
CA SER A 180 31.49 8.29 4.35
C SER A 180 32.55 9.34 4.72
N TRP A 181 33.34 9.82 3.76
CA TRP A 181 34.42 10.78 3.96
C TRP A 181 34.10 12.19 3.45
N GLU A 182 32.97 12.43 2.77
CA GLU A 182 32.64 13.75 2.19
C GLU A 182 31.72 14.65 3.04
N TRP A 183 31.15 14.18 4.16
CA TRP A 183 30.10 14.92 4.87
C TRP A 183 30.39 15.31 6.33
N ASN A 184 31.60 15.79 6.63
CA ASN A 184 31.83 16.60 7.84
C ASN A 184 31.34 18.05 7.66
N ILE A 185 30.15 18.23 7.09
CA ILE A 185 29.52 19.53 6.93
C ILE A 185 28.31 19.55 7.87
N ALA A 186 28.40 20.35 8.93
CA ALA A 186 27.31 20.50 9.89
C ALA A 186 26.03 21.00 9.18
N PRO A 187 24.82 20.58 9.63
CA PRO A 187 23.55 21.03 9.06
C PRO A 187 23.40 22.56 8.94
N SER A 188 24.13 23.32 9.77
CA SER A 188 24.20 24.78 9.72
C SER A 188 24.85 25.36 8.47
N GLN A 189 25.56 24.57 7.67
CA GLN A 189 26.21 25.02 6.43
C GLN A 189 25.44 24.65 5.16
N LEU A 190 24.36 23.85 5.26
CA LEU A 190 23.51 23.46 4.14
C LEU A 190 22.32 24.41 3.92
N MET A 191 22.01 25.24 4.92
CA MET A 191 20.97 26.27 4.83
C MET A 191 21.65 27.63 4.61
N PRO A 192 21.52 28.28 3.44
CA PRO A 192 21.88 29.69 3.34
C PRO A 192 20.98 30.47 4.31
N GLN A 193 21.59 31.17 5.27
CA GLN A 193 20.88 32.11 6.13
C GLN A 193 20.15 33.10 5.22
N ALA A 194 18.82 33.17 5.34
CA ALA A 194 18.03 34.15 4.61
C ALA A 194 18.51 35.56 5.02
N GLU A 195 19.22 36.22 4.11
CA GLU A 195 19.62 37.61 4.30
C GLU A 195 18.35 38.47 4.22
N PRO A 196 18.08 39.35 5.21
CA PRO A 196 16.89 40.18 5.18
C PRO A 196 16.97 41.15 4.01
N ALA A 197 15.95 41.11 3.16
CA ALA A 197 15.81 41.99 1.99
C ALA A 197 16.01 43.46 2.38
N ARG A 198 16.89 44.15 1.66
CA ARG A 198 16.98 45.62 1.65
C ARG A 198 15.97 46.20 0.68
#